data_AF-A0A658NIF0-F1
#
_entry.id   AF-A0A658NIF0-F1
#
_cell.length_a   1.000
_cell.length_b   1.000
_cell.length_c   1.000
_cell.angle_alpha   90.00
_cell.angle_beta   90.00
_cell.angle_gamma   90.00
#
_symmetry.space_group_name_H-M   'P 1'
#
loop_
_entity.id
_entity.type
_entity.pdbx_description
1 polymer ?
#
loop_
_entity_poly.entity_id
_entity_poly.type
_entity_poly.pdbx_seq_one_letter_code
_entity_poly.pdbx_strand_id
1 'polypeptide(L)'
;VQGEISNLSRPQSGHLYFTVKDGACALRCVMWRNAAARLRIPLRDGQSGEVHGGLSIYEASGQYQLYADLLRPAGEGALYQE
;
A
#
# COMPACT_ATOMS: atom_id res chain seq x y z
N VAL A 1 -3.69 -0.87 7.74
CA VAL A 1 -3.92 -2.22 7.14
C VAL A 1 -2.57 -2.89 6.98
N GLN A 2 -2.46 -4.18 7.28
CA GLN A 2 -1.21 -4.93 7.18
C GLN A 2 -1.43 -6.17 6.31
N GLY A 3 -0.44 -6.55 5.50
CA GLY A 3 -0.50 -7.76 4.69
C GLY A 3 0.64 -7.84 3.68
N GLU A 4 0.58 -8.85 2.81
CA GLU A 4 1.54 -9.00 1.71
C GLU A 4 1.19 -8.03 0.57
N ILE A 5 2.21 -7.33 0.07
CA ILE A 5 2.11 -6.47 -1.11
C ILE A 5 2.15 -7.35 -2.37
N SER A 6 1.23 -7.09 -3.29
CA SER A 6 1.12 -7.79 -4.57
C SER A 6 0.64 -6.87 -5.69
N ASN A 7 0.77 -7.30 -6.94
CA ASN A 7 0.34 -6.57 -8.13
C ASN A 7 0.92 -5.14 -8.20
N LEU A 8 2.17 -4.96 -7.79
CA LEU A 8 2.80 -3.66 -7.72
C LEU A 8 3.09 -3.09 -9.12
N SER A 9 2.50 -1.95 -9.43
CA SER A 9 2.67 -1.20 -10.67
C SER A 9 3.21 0.20 -10.42
N ARG A 10 4.11 0.64 -11.32
CA ARG A 10 4.83 1.92 -11.26
C ARG A 10 4.82 2.65 -12.62
N PRO A 11 3.67 3.18 -13.04
CA PRO A 11 3.59 3.95 -14.28
C PRO A 11 4.42 5.23 -14.24
N GLN A 12 4.69 5.82 -15.41
CA GLN A 12 5.45 7.07 -15.55
C GLN A 12 4.84 8.30 -14.85
N SER A 13 3.55 8.26 -14.47
CA SER A 13 2.92 9.30 -13.65
C SER A 13 3.54 9.44 -12.25
N GLY A 14 4.31 8.42 -11.82
CA GLY A 14 4.95 8.37 -10.50
C GLY A 14 4.02 7.91 -9.38
N HIS A 15 2.77 7.53 -9.69
CA HIS A 15 1.89 6.87 -8.72
C HIS A 15 2.30 5.41 -8.53
N LEU A 16 2.01 4.85 -7.36
CA LEU A 16 2.12 3.42 -7.11
C LEU A 16 0.72 2.84 -7.00
N TYR A 17 0.50 1.72 -7.67
CA TYR A 17 -0.70 0.91 -7.52
C TYR A 17 -0.27 -0.44 -7.00
N PHE A 18 -0.93 -0.96 -5.98
CA PHE A 18 -0.62 -2.26 -5.41
C PHE A 18 -1.84 -2.81 -4.67
N THR A 19 -1.78 -4.06 -4.28
CA THR A 19 -2.80 -4.74 -3.48
C THR A 19 -2.16 -5.20 -2.18
N VAL A 20 -2.79 -4.88 -1.05
CA VAL A 20 -2.48 -5.50 0.24
C VAL A 20 -3.42 -6.69 0.40
N LYS A 21 -2.87 -7.88 0.55
CA LYS A 21 -3.64 -9.11 0.75
C LYS A 21 -3.30 -9.77 2.08
N ASP A 22 -4.30 -10.40 2.66
CA ASP A 22 -4.15 -11.37 3.74
C ASP A 22 -4.78 -12.71 3.30
N GLY A 23 -4.93 -13.67 4.22
CA GLY A 23 -5.45 -14.99 3.90
C GLY A 23 -6.91 -15.03 3.44
N ALA A 24 -7.69 -13.96 3.65
CA ALA A 24 -9.12 -13.93 3.36
C ALA A 24 -9.55 -12.75 2.47
N CYS A 25 -8.73 -11.71 2.36
CA CYS A 25 -9.12 -10.43 1.77
C CYS A 25 -7.99 -9.83 0.94
N ALA A 26 -8.39 -9.00 -0.03
CA ALA A 26 -7.50 -8.21 -0.85
C ALA A 26 -8.04 -6.78 -0.97
N LEU A 27 -7.19 -5.79 -0.67
CA LEU A 27 -7.52 -4.38 -0.74
C LEU A 27 -6.63 -3.68 -1.76
N ARG A 28 -7.24 -3.06 -2.77
CA ARG A 28 -6.51 -2.23 -3.74
C ARG A 28 -6.07 -0.94 -3.08
N CYS A 29 -4.84 -0.54 -3.38
CA CYS A 29 -4.23 0.66 -2.84
C CYS A 29 -3.64 1.51 -3.96
N VAL A 30 -3.75 2.83 -3.79
CA VAL A 30 -3.12 3.84 -4.64
C VAL A 30 -2.30 4.74 -3.75
N MET A 31 -1.02 4.91 -4.08
CA MET A 31 -0.16 5.91 -3.46
C MET A 31 0.18 6.97 -4.50
N TRP A 32 -0.30 8.19 -4.26
CA TRP A 32 -0.07 9.32 -5.15
C TRP A 32 1.41 9.70 -5.19
N ARG A 33 1.83 10.34 -6.29
CA ARG A 33 3.26 10.60 -6.59
C ARG A 33 3.99 11.30 -5.44
N ASN A 34 3.31 12.24 -4.77
CA ASN A 34 3.91 13.02 -3.69
C ASN A 34 4.18 12.16 -2.45
N ALA A 35 3.31 11.19 -2.15
CA ALA A 35 3.52 10.22 -1.08
C ALA A 35 4.56 9.17 -1.50
N ALA A 36 4.47 8.67 -2.73
CA ALA A 36 5.43 7.72 -3.29
C ALA A 36 6.86 8.26 -3.31
N ALA A 37 7.05 9.54 -3.63
CA ALA A 37 8.36 10.19 -3.64
C ALA A 37 8.99 10.30 -2.23
N ARG A 38 8.19 10.21 -1.16
CA ARG A 38 8.69 10.19 0.23
C ARG A 38 8.98 8.78 0.73
N LEU A 39 8.62 7.75 -0.04
CA LEU A 39 8.87 6.37 0.33
C LEU A 39 10.37 6.09 0.26
N ARG A 40 10.99 5.90 1.43
CA ARG A 40 12.43 5.64 1.55
C ARG A 40 12.81 4.17 1.32
N ILE A 41 11.80 3.31 1.20
CA ILE A 41 11.98 1.87 1.04
C ILE A 41 11.65 1.42 -0.38
N PRO A 42 12.41 0.49 -0.95
CA PRO A 42 12.06 -0.13 -2.22
C PRO A 42 10.92 -1.13 -2.02
N LEU A 43 9.69 -0.72 -2.34
CA LEU A 43 8.51 -1.59 -2.31
C LEU A 43 8.69 -2.79 -3.26
N ARG A 44 8.26 -4.00 -2.90
CA ARG A 44 8.33 -5.18 -3.77
C ARG A 44 7.12 -6.07 -3.58
N ASP A 45 6.76 -6.82 -4.62
CA ASP A 45 5.78 -7.90 -4.48
C ASP A 45 6.34 -8.99 -3.55
N GLY A 46 5.45 -9.62 -2.78
CA GLY A 46 5.81 -10.63 -1.76
C GLY A 46 6.29 -10.03 -0.44
N GLN A 47 6.48 -8.71 -0.36
CA GLN A 47 6.88 -8.05 0.89
C GLN A 47 5.70 -7.91 1.84
N SER A 48 5.90 -8.19 3.13
CA SER A 48 4.92 -7.83 4.16
C SER A 48 5.04 -6.34 4.52
N GLY A 49 3.90 -5.63 4.52
CA GLY A 49 3.87 -4.19 4.73
C GLY A 49 2.67 -3.72 5.54
N GLU A 50 2.90 -2.65 6.30
CA GLU A 50 1.86 -1.87 6.98
C GLU A 50 1.58 -0.61 6.17
N VAL A 51 0.32 -0.41 5.82
CA VAL A 51 -0.17 0.68 4.97
C VAL A 51 -1.18 1.50 5.74
N HIS A 52 -1.00 2.82 5.71
CA HIS A 52 -1.92 3.79 6.28
C HIS A 52 -2.45 4.71 5.17
N GLY A 53 -3.69 5.17 5.35
CA GLY A 53 -4.38 6.00 4.37
C GLY A 53 -5.89 6.07 4.59
N GLY A 54 -6.57 6.78 3.70
CA GLY A 54 -8.03 6.91 3.69
C GLY A 54 -8.70 5.87 2.79
N LEU A 55 -9.83 5.31 3.23
CA LEU A 55 -10.65 4.42 2.41
C LEU A 55 -11.62 5.26 1.57
N SER A 56 -11.70 4.94 0.27
CA SER A 56 -12.61 5.56 -0.68
C SER A 56 -13.27 4.48 -1.54
N ILE A 57 -14.40 4.82 -2.15
CA ILE A 57 -15.08 3.98 -3.15
C ILE A 57 -14.83 4.61 -4.51
N TYR A 58 -14.30 3.84 -5.45
CA TYR A 58 -14.23 4.27 -6.84
C TYR A 58 -15.58 4.01 -7.51
N GLU A 59 -16.37 5.08 -7.64
CA GLU A 59 -17.79 5.02 -8.02
C GLU A 59 -18.02 4.26 -9.34
N ALA A 60 -17.16 4.44 -10.32
CA ALA A 60 -17.32 3.82 -11.64
C ALA A 60 -17.28 2.28 -11.61
N SER A 61 -16.66 1.66 -10.60
CA SER A 61 -16.62 0.20 -10.46
C SER A 61 -17.15 -0.32 -9.12
N GLY A 62 -17.61 0.58 -8.24
CA GLY A 62 -18.05 0.24 -6.88
C GLY A 62 -16.97 -0.42 -6.02
N GLN A 63 -15.69 -0.28 -6.40
CA GLN A 63 -14.59 -0.96 -5.72
C GLN A 63 -14.02 -0.09 -4.61
N TYR A 64 -13.82 -0.68 -3.44
CA TYR A 64 -13.05 -0.05 -2.37
C TYR A 64 -11.58 0.13 -2.79
N GLN A 65 -11.04 1.30 -2.50
CA GLN A 65 -9.63 1.64 -2.66
C GLN A 65 -9.11 2.38 -1.44
N LEU A 66 -7.90 2.03 -1.02
CA LEU A 66 -7.17 2.79 -0.02
C LEU A 66 -6.24 3.79 -0.71
N TYR A 67 -6.39 5.07 -0.40
CA TYR A 67 -5.41 6.10 -0.76
C TYR A 67 -4.31 6.11 0.29
N ALA A 68 -3.22 5.40 -0.03
CA ALA A 68 -2.08 5.23 0.85
C ALA A 68 -1.23 6.51 0.91
N ASP A 69 -0.92 6.97 2.11
CA ASP A 69 -0.05 8.13 2.37
C ASP A 69 1.26 7.74 3.09
N LEU A 70 1.28 6.55 3.70
CA LEU A 70 2.40 5.97 4.42
C LEU A 70 2.42 4.45 4.22
N LEU A 71 3.63 3.91 4.01
CA LEU A 71 3.89 2.48 3.93
C LEU A 71 5.22 2.16 4.63
N ARG A 72 5.21 1.12 5.47
CA ARG A 72 6.40 0.63 6.20
C ARG A 72 6.52 -0.89 6.04
N PRO A 73 7.73 -1.48 6.07
CA PRO A 73 7.88 -2.92 6.15
C PRO A 73 7.25 -3.43 7.46
N ALA A 74 6.47 -4.51 7.38
CA ALA A 74 6.01 -5.18 8.59
C ALA A 74 7.23 -5.78 9.32
N GLY A 75 7.36 -5.53 10.63
CA GLY A 75 8.47 -6.01 11.46
C GLY A 75 9.44 -4.93 11.96
N GLU A 76 9.57 -3.78 11.29
CA GLU A 76 10.37 -2.65 11.84
C GLU A 76 9.66 -1.96 13.02
N GLY A 77 8.32 -1.97 13.07
CA GLY A 77 7.55 -1.38 14.17
C GLY A 77 7.57 -2.20 15.45
N ALA A 78 7.78 -3.51 15.37
CA ALA A 78 7.83 -4.40 16.55
C ALA A 78 9.07 -4.14 17.41
N LEU A 79 10.20 -3.77 16.79
CA LEU A 79 11.47 -3.47 17.46
C LEU A 79 11.51 -2.08 18.15
N TYR A 80 10.53 -1.20 17.90
CA TYR A 80 10.44 0.11 18.56
C TYR A 80 9.44 0.13 19.73
N GLN A 81 8.75 -0.99 19.99
CA GLN A 81 7.82 -1.13 21.12
C GLN A 81 8.35 -1.98 22.28
N GLU A 82 9.65 -2.32 22.27
CA GLU A 82 10.35 -3.02 23.36
C GLU A 82 11.39 -2.13 24.04
#